data_AF-A0A9E5M5N7-F1
#
_entry.id   AF-A0A9E5M5N7-F1
#
_cell.length_a   1.000
_cell.length_b   1.000
_cell.length_c   1.000
_cell.angle_alpha   90.00
_cell.angle_beta   90.00
_cell.angle_gamma   90.00
#
_symmetry.space_group_name_H-M   'P 1'
#
loop_
_entity.id
_entity.type
_entity.pdbx_description
1 polymer ?
#
loop_
_entity_poly.entity_id
_entity_poly.type
_entity_poly.pdbx_seq_one_letter_code
_entity_poly.pdbx_strand_id
1 'polypeptide(L)'
;IRALGLPQVASGLNRNRDAPVNLVIIPYPLRLPKPSLPLFLYFLSITQPFAGEWDPKMEPPLGLALPLTATNNRVALSEDILLAKNKVLPAGTVLRTIFRPVTQAEGEKKTKRGVDEDSFSREIPKVTKAELMTATERQALQRAYETVWSDPIEFRRALETDYPNRLRFVLEPPAGVTPAPIEIPDFPDGLLVAGKPTPYVLCVLKESRGEKAGFRGGDILLQVAGQPAGETVTAFDTAYSSARNEAAKKRDVLRVKVKRSSGEIETLAIRVPPAWNSTFEE
;
A
#
# COMPACT_ATOMS: atom_id res chain seq x y z
N ILE A 1 54.41 -44.42 7.74
CA ILE A 1 55.83 -44.87 7.65
C ILE A 1 56.67 -43.67 7.21
N ARG A 2 57.96 -43.59 7.60
CA ARG A 2 58.94 -42.50 7.29
C ARG A 2 58.98 -42.17 5.77
N ALA A 3 59.46 -41.04 5.25
CA ALA A 3 60.31 -39.91 5.70
C ALA A 3 60.02 -38.69 4.77
N LEU A 4 60.64 -37.49 4.76
CA LEU A 4 61.53 -36.66 5.62
C LEU A 4 61.54 -35.22 4.99
N GLY A 5 61.95 -34.14 5.69
CA GLY A 5 62.19 -32.84 5.03
C GLY A 5 62.07 -31.56 5.86
N LEU A 6 63.14 -31.19 6.58
CA LEU A 6 63.43 -29.92 7.28
C LEU A 6 64.97 -29.78 7.35
N PRO A 7 65.63 -28.66 7.77
CA PRO A 7 65.16 -27.29 8.13
C PRO A 7 66.02 -26.12 7.55
N GLN A 8 65.67 -24.86 7.86
CA GLN A 8 66.52 -23.73 8.35
C GLN A 8 65.70 -22.40 8.21
N VAL A 9 65.55 -21.45 9.14
CA VAL A 9 66.30 -20.90 10.32
C VAL A 9 67.31 -19.79 9.99
N ALA A 10 66.92 -18.53 10.25
CA ALA A 10 67.73 -17.35 10.68
C ALA A 10 66.82 -16.09 10.59
N SER A 11 66.33 -15.46 11.67
CA SER A 11 66.99 -14.64 12.72
C SER A 11 67.33 -13.19 12.30
N GLY A 12 66.70 -12.21 12.94
CA GLY A 12 67.00 -10.77 12.78
C GLY A 12 66.29 -9.93 13.83
N LEU A 13 66.99 -9.51 14.87
CA LEU A 13 66.44 -8.88 16.09
C LEU A 13 67.14 -7.53 16.33
N ASN A 14 66.49 -6.66 17.12
CA ASN A 14 67.10 -5.65 18.00
C ASN A 14 67.44 -4.25 17.39
N ARG A 15 66.77 -3.19 17.89
CA ARG A 15 67.36 -2.29 18.93
C ARG A 15 66.42 -1.18 19.43
N ASN A 16 66.28 -1.14 20.76
CA ASN A 16 65.86 0.03 21.54
C ASN A 16 66.98 1.07 21.64
N ARG A 17 66.63 2.36 21.87
CA ARG A 17 67.45 3.30 22.66
C ARG A 17 66.66 4.51 23.15
N ASP A 18 66.83 4.81 24.43
CA ASP A 18 66.20 5.88 25.23
C ASP A 18 66.85 7.27 24.93
N ALA A 19 66.08 8.36 24.74
CA ALA A 19 65.68 9.40 25.74
C ALA A 19 66.75 10.52 25.95
N PRO A 20 66.56 11.62 26.75
CA PRO A 20 65.36 12.20 27.39
C PRO A 20 65.27 13.79 27.32
N VAL A 21 64.42 14.44 28.15
CA VAL A 21 64.51 15.86 28.66
C VAL A 21 64.03 17.00 27.69
N ASN A 22 63.25 18.06 28.03
CA ASN A 22 62.68 18.62 29.29
C ASN A 22 61.37 19.46 29.10
N LEU A 23 60.67 19.72 30.23
CA LEU A 23 59.87 20.91 30.68
C LEU A 23 59.39 22.01 29.66
N VAL A 24 58.22 22.68 29.80
CA VAL A 24 57.68 23.46 30.96
C VAL A 24 56.13 23.51 30.97
N ILE A 25 55.54 23.74 32.16
CA ILE A 25 54.10 23.81 32.50
C ILE A 25 53.60 25.28 32.55
N ILE A 26 52.31 25.56 32.26
CA ILE A 26 51.35 26.30 33.14
C ILE A 26 49.94 26.36 32.49
N PRO A 27 48.85 26.10 33.26
CA PRO A 27 47.46 26.15 32.78
C PRO A 27 46.76 27.48 33.13
N TYR A 28 45.56 27.75 32.58
CA TYR A 28 44.41 28.29 33.32
C TYR A 28 43.08 28.03 32.55
N PRO A 29 41.92 27.93 33.23
CA PRO A 29 40.64 27.57 32.61
C PRO A 29 39.77 28.80 32.34
N LEU A 30 38.86 28.70 31.36
CA LEU A 30 37.75 29.65 31.20
C LEU A 30 36.40 28.91 31.18
N ARG A 31 35.59 29.17 32.21
CA ARG A 31 34.22 28.68 32.35
C ARG A 31 33.28 29.42 31.40
N LEU A 32 32.15 28.77 31.09
CA LEU A 32 31.02 29.34 30.37
C LEU A 32 30.52 30.66 30.99
N PRO A 33 29.77 31.43 30.18
CA PRO A 33 28.36 31.60 30.55
C PRO A 33 27.39 31.16 29.44
N LYS A 34 26.41 30.33 29.82
CA LYS A 34 25.01 30.50 29.37
C LYS A 34 24.44 31.63 30.24
N PRO A 35 23.64 32.57 29.71
CA PRO A 35 22.27 32.20 29.34
C PRO A 35 21.63 32.97 28.16
N SER A 36 20.48 32.46 27.77
CA SER A 36 19.23 33.16 27.41
C SER A 36 18.60 32.67 26.11
N LEU A 37 17.42 32.05 26.25
CA LEU A 37 16.45 31.98 25.16
C LEU A 37 15.88 33.40 24.95
N PRO A 38 15.74 33.84 23.70
CA PRO A 38 14.56 34.59 23.31
C PRO A 38 13.54 33.61 22.72
N LEU A 39 12.43 33.48 23.45
CA LEU A 39 11.10 33.26 22.93
C LEU A 39 10.94 33.76 21.47
N PHE A 40 10.98 32.84 20.51
CA PHE A 40 10.35 33.06 19.22
C PHE A 40 9.18 32.09 19.08
N LEU A 41 8.03 32.56 19.59
CA LEU A 41 6.70 32.08 19.20
C LEU A 41 6.54 32.30 17.70
N TYR A 42 7.06 31.39 16.89
CA TYR A 42 6.63 31.25 15.51
C TYR A 42 5.75 30.02 15.40
N PHE A 43 4.45 30.32 15.43
CA PHE A 43 3.35 29.51 14.95
C PHE A 43 3.50 28.00 15.12
N LEU A 44 2.71 27.50 16.08
CA LEU A 44 1.81 26.36 15.89
C LEU A 44 1.68 25.97 14.41
N SER A 45 2.65 25.19 13.94
CA SER A 45 2.52 24.35 12.77
C SER A 45 1.66 23.18 13.23
N ILE A 46 0.38 23.51 13.48
CA ILE A 46 -0.71 22.59 13.29
C ILE A 46 -0.47 22.11 11.88
N THR A 47 0.12 20.92 11.75
CA THR A 47 -0.03 20.12 10.55
C THR A 47 -1.51 19.85 10.46
N GLN A 48 -2.24 20.82 9.91
CA GLN A 48 -3.52 20.53 9.31
C GLN A 48 -3.21 19.34 8.40
N PRO A 49 -3.92 18.21 8.52
CA PRO A 49 -4.00 17.33 7.40
C PRO A 49 -4.68 18.19 6.33
N PHE A 50 -3.86 18.83 5.50
CA PHE A 50 -4.33 19.27 4.21
C PHE A 50 -4.93 18.01 3.62
N ALA A 51 -6.26 18.02 3.49
CA ALA A 51 -6.95 17.16 2.57
C ALA A 51 -6.53 17.61 1.17
N GLY A 52 -5.24 17.41 0.86
CA GLY A 52 -4.72 17.39 -0.48
C GLY A 52 -5.59 16.41 -1.23
N GLU A 53 -6.05 16.85 -2.39
CA GLU A 53 -6.93 16.11 -3.26
C GLU A 53 -6.27 14.76 -3.56
N TRP A 54 -6.70 13.72 -2.83
CA TRP A 54 -6.06 12.42 -2.84
C TRP A 54 -6.30 11.81 -4.21
N ASP A 55 -5.26 11.88 -5.05
CA ASP A 55 -5.17 11.30 -6.38
C ASP A 55 -4.33 10.01 -6.29
N PRO A 56 -4.96 8.87 -5.90
CA PRO A 56 -4.28 7.59 -5.75
C PRO A 56 -3.90 7.00 -7.11
N LYS A 57 -2.92 7.60 -7.80
CA LYS A 57 -2.32 6.99 -8.99
C LYS A 57 -1.58 5.72 -8.58
N MET A 58 -1.81 4.65 -9.34
CA MET A 58 -1.05 3.40 -9.22
C MET A 58 0.18 3.48 -10.15
N GLU A 59 1.28 2.84 -9.78
CA GLU A 59 2.47 2.68 -10.62
C GLU A 59 2.85 1.19 -10.78
N PRO A 60 2.86 0.63 -12.00
CA PRO A 60 2.30 1.20 -13.25
C PRO A 60 0.78 1.51 -13.15
N PRO A 61 0.21 2.31 -14.07
CA PRO A 61 -1.22 2.61 -14.10
C PRO A 61 -2.10 1.35 -14.16
N LEU A 62 -3.19 1.34 -13.40
CA LEU A 62 -4.04 0.15 -13.25
C LEU A 62 -4.64 -0.35 -14.57
N GLY A 63 -5.05 0.57 -15.46
CA GLY A 63 -5.55 0.24 -16.80
C GLY A 63 -4.51 -0.43 -17.70
N LEU A 64 -3.23 -0.13 -17.53
CA LEU A 64 -2.16 -0.78 -18.30
C LEU A 64 -1.77 -2.13 -17.69
N ALA A 65 -1.83 -2.25 -16.36
CA ALA A 65 -1.31 -3.40 -15.65
C ALA A 65 -2.29 -4.56 -15.50
N LEU A 66 -3.61 -4.33 -15.40
CA LEU A 66 -4.55 -5.41 -15.08
C LEU A 66 -4.45 -6.59 -16.08
N PRO A 67 -4.28 -7.85 -15.58
CA PRO A 67 -4.18 -9.04 -16.41
C PRO A 67 -5.58 -9.42 -16.91
N LEU A 68 -5.96 -8.84 -18.04
CA LEU A 68 -7.27 -8.98 -18.67
C LEU A 68 -7.21 -9.80 -19.96
N THR A 69 -8.20 -10.65 -20.15
CA THR A 69 -8.44 -11.45 -21.37
C THR A 69 -9.89 -11.33 -21.83
N ALA A 70 -10.15 -11.61 -23.10
CA ALA A 70 -11.49 -11.69 -23.67
C ALA A 70 -11.94 -13.17 -23.72
N THR A 71 -13.00 -13.51 -23.00
CA THR A 71 -13.57 -14.86 -22.95
C THR A 71 -15.07 -14.78 -23.23
N ASN A 72 -15.55 -15.49 -24.26
CA ASN A 72 -16.98 -15.53 -24.63
C ASN A 72 -17.61 -14.12 -24.80
N ASN A 73 -16.90 -13.21 -25.47
CA ASN A 73 -17.28 -11.81 -25.66
C ASN A 73 -17.48 -11.02 -24.34
N ARG A 74 -16.71 -11.37 -23.30
CA ARG A 74 -16.67 -10.70 -22.00
C ARG A 74 -15.23 -10.50 -21.51
N VAL A 75 -14.98 -9.41 -20.81
CA VAL A 75 -13.69 -9.16 -20.13
C VAL A 75 -13.59 -10.00 -18.86
N ALA A 76 -12.49 -10.75 -18.72
CA ALA A 76 -12.19 -11.57 -17.55
C ALA A 76 -10.73 -11.43 -17.10
N LEU A 77 -10.44 -11.78 -15.85
CA LEU A 77 -9.06 -11.86 -15.36
C LEU A 77 -8.33 -13.07 -15.98
N SER A 78 -7.07 -12.90 -16.42
CA SER A 78 -6.22 -14.02 -16.86
C SER A 78 -5.42 -14.66 -15.73
N GLU A 79 -5.27 -13.97 -14.60
CA GLU A 79 -4.50 -14.37 -13.41
C GLU A 79 -5.31 -14.15 -12.13
N ASP A 80 -4.87 -14.77 -11.03
CA ASP A 80 -5.43 -14.51 -9.71
C ASP A 80 -4.96 -13.13 -9.22
N ILE A 81 -5.83 -12.36 -8.56
CA ILE A 81 -5.53 -11.00 -8.07
C ILE A 81 -5.96 -10.86 -6.61
N LEU A 82 -5.06 -10.37 -5.75
CA LEU A 82 -5.37 -9.93 -4.39
C LEU A 82 -6.00 -8.54 -4.42
N LEU A 83 -7.33 -8.47 -4.40
CA LEU A 83 -8.08 -7.22 -4.50
C LEU A 83 -8.21 -6.50 -3.15
N ALA A 84 -8.35 -7.28 -2.08
CA ALA A 84 -8.38 -6.83 -0.69
C ALA A 84 -7.86 -7.94 0.23
N LYS A 85 -7.58 -7.62 1.50
CA LYS A 85 -7.20 -8.62 2.51
C LYS A 85 -8.23 -9.76 2.58
N ASN A 86 -7.78 -11.02 2.55
CA ASN A 86 -8.61 -12.22 2.50
C ASN A 86 -9.53 -12.30 1.26
N LYS A 87 -9.24 -11.54 0.19
CA LYS A 87 -10.08 -11.45 -1.01
C LYS A 87 -9.24 -11.55 -2.28
N VAL A 88 -9.02 -12.78 -2.71
CA VAL A 88 -8.47 -13.11 -4.03
C VAL A 88 -9.61 -13.27 -5.03
N LEU A 89 -9.53 -12.57 -6.16
CA LEU A 89 -10.33 -12.86 -7.35
C LEU A 89 -9.57 -13.88 -8.19
N PRO A 90 -10.13 -15.07 -8.49
CA PRO A 90 -9.44 -16.07 -9.29
C PRO A 90 -9.40 -15.69 -10.78
N ALA A 91 -8.41 -16.22 -11.50
CA ALA A 91 -8.38 -16.23 -12.95
C ALA A 91 -9.69 -16.77 -13.54
N GLY A 92 -10.20 -16.13 -14.59
CA GLY A 92 -11.51 -16.39 -15.17
C GLY A 92 -12.66 -15.59 -14.57
N THR A 93 -12.44 -14.82 -13.49
CA THR A 93 -13.46 -13.90 -12.95
C THR A 93 -13.82 -12.85 -14.01
N VAL A 94 -15.09 -12.83 -14.42
CA VAL A 94 -15.62 -11.87 -15.41
C VAL A 94 -15.93 -10.53 -14.74
N LEU A 95 -15.43 -9.45 -15.34
CA LEU A 95 -15.64 -8.08 -14.90
C LEU A 95 -16.71 -7.43 -15.77
N ARG A 96 -17.87 -7.11 -15.19
CA ARG A 96 -18.99 -6.50 -15.91
C ARG A 96 -18.80 -5.02 -16.14
N THR A 97 -18.47 -4.29 -15.08
CA THR A 97 -18.26 -2.85 -15.15
C THR A 97 -17.38 -2.34 -14.02
N ILE A 98 -17.04 -1.05 -14.14
CA ILE A 98 -16.50 -0.22 -13.09
C ILE A 98 -17.34 1.05 -13.06
N PHE A 99 -17.72 1.51 -11.85
CA PHE A 99 -18.45 2.77 -11.73
C PHE A 99 -18.16 3.51 -10.44
N ARG A 100 -18.11 4.84 -10.54
CA ARG A 100 -18.20 5.77 -9.40
C ARG A 100 -19.65 5.85 -8.93
N PRO A 101 -19.99 5.44 -7.69
CA PRO A 101 -21.23 5.91 -7.08
C PRO A 101 -21.16 7.43 -6.94
N VAL A 102 -22.18 8.15 -7.43
CA VAL A 102 -22.29 9.60 -7.21
C VAL A 102 -22.40 9.81 -5.70
N THR A 103 -21.36 10.40 -5.11
CA THR A 103 -21.31 10.63 -3.67
C THR A 103 -22.40 11.62 -3.29
N GLN A 104 -23.24 11.27 -2.30
CA GLN A 104 -24.38 12.10 -1.84
C GLN A 104 -23.98 13.56 -1.53
N ALA A 105 -22.72 13.83 -1.18
CA ALA A 105 -22.15 15.17 -1.03
C ALA A 105 -22.26 16.09 -2.28
N GLU A 106 -22.29 15.54 -3.50
CA GLU A 106 -22.56 16.33 -4.73
C GLU A 106 -24.05 16.69 -4.88
N GLY A 107 -24.95 15.87 -4.32
CA GLY A 107 -26.38 16.19 -4.18
C GLY A 107 -26.66 17.18 -3.05
N GLU A 108 -26.06 16.98 -1.87
CA GLU A 108 -26.19 17.89 -0.72
C GLU A 108 -25.67 19.30 -1.01
N LYS A 109 -24.62 19.44 -1.83
CA LYS A 109 -24.14 20.77 -2.27
C LYS A 109 -25.17 21.51 -3.15
N LYS A 110 -26.14 20.82 -3.75
CA LYS A 110 -27.24 21.46 -4.50
C LYS A 110 -28.41 21.85 -3.60
N THR A 111 -28.68 21.13 -2.52
CA THR A 111 -29.76 21.47 -1.57
C THR A 111 -29.34 22.50 -0.51
N LYS A 112 -28.05 22.57 -0.13
CA LYS A 112 -27.54 23.57 0.83
C LYS A 112 -27.43 25.00 0.30
N ARG A 113 -27.85 25.28 -0.95
CA ARG A 113 -27.75 26.62 -1.56
C ARG A 113 -29.05 27.46 -1.47
N GLY A 114 -30.02 27.03 -0.66
CA GLY A 114 -31.31 27.68 -0.49
C GLY A 114 -31.95 27.46 0.88
N VAL A 115 -31.14 27.32 1.94
CA VAL A 115 -31.61 27.32 3.33
C VAL A 115 -30.94 28.49 4.03
N ASP A 116 -31.62 29.64 4.03
CA ASP A 116 -31.25 30.80 4.85
C ASP A 116 -31.32 30.44 6.35
N GLU A 117 -30.55 31.15 7.18
CA GLU A 117 -30.18 30.75 8.54
C GLU A 117 -31.32 30.78 9.59
N ASP A 118 -32.55 31.11 9.20
CA ASP A 118 -33.71 31.35 10.08
C ASP A 118 -34.54 30.11 10.47
N SER A 119 -34.09 28.89 10.14
CA SER A 119 -34.90 27.65 10.31
C SER A 119 -34.49 26.75 11.49
N PHE A 120 -34.15 27.31 12.65
CA PHE A 120 -33.82 26.56 13.88
C PHE A 120 -35.04 26.05 14.69
N SER A 121 -36.21 25.87 14.06
CA SER A 121 -37.47 25.56 14.79
C SER A 121 -38.50 24.71 14.02
N ARG A 122 -38.05 23.79 13.14
CA ARG A 122 -38.92 22.75 12.55
C ARG A 122 -38.27 21.38 12.61
N GLU A 123 -39.09 20.35 12.84
CA GLU A 123 -38.67 18.95 12.94
C GLU A 123 -37.89 18.53 11.71
N ILE A 124 -36.70 17.96 11.91
CA ILE A 124 -35.85 17.47 10.82
C ILE A 124 -36.61 16.35 10.09
N PRO A 125 -37.03 16.51 8.82
CA PRO A 125 -37.70 15.45 8.11
C PRO A 125 -36.72 14.28 7.97
N LYS A 126 -37.13 13.08 8.38
CA LYS A 126 -36.34 11.86 8.20
C LYS A 126 -36.30 11.50 6.72
N VAL A 127 -35.39 12.13 5.98
CA VAL A 127 -35.14 11.85 4.56
C VAL A 127 -34.86 10.36 4.42
N THR A 128 -35.79 9.64 3.80
CA THR A 128 -35.63 8.20 3.59
C THR A 128 -34.55 7.99 2.54
N LYS A 129 -33.70 6.95 2.70
CA LYS A 129 -32.55 6.69 1.80
C LYS A 129 -32.90 6.65 0.29
N ALA A 130 -34.17 6.46 -0.06
CA ALA A 130 -34.67 6.54 -1.43
C ALA A 130 -34.56 7.94 -2.06
N GLU A 131 -34.75 9.03 -1.30
CA GLU A 131 -34.84 10.39 -1.84
C GLU A 131 -33.47 11.05 -2.10
N LEU A 132 -32.38 10.42 -1.65
CA LEU A 132 -31.01 10.92 -1.81
C LEU A 132 -30.38 10.66 -3.20
N MET A 133 -31.13 10.07 -4.13
CA MET A 133 -30.70 9.90 -5.53
C MET A 133 -31.84 10.23 -6.48
N THR A 134 -31.57 11.16 -7.40
CA THR A 134 -32.47 11.52 -8.51
C THR A 134 -32.75 10.32 -9.41
N ALA A 135 -33.87 10.34 -10.13
CA ALA A 135 -34.21 9.25 -11.06
C ALA A 135 -33.10 9.02 -12.11
N THR A 136 -32.43 10.09 -12.55
CA THR A 136 -31.30 10.06 -13.48
C THR A 136 -30.07 9.35 -12.89
N GLU A 137 -29.75 9.58 -11.62
CA GLU A 137 -28.65 8.88 -10.93
C GLU A 137 -28.95 7.40 -10.72
N ARG A 138 -30.20 7.05 -10.40
CA ARG A 138 -30.63 5.64 -10.33
C ARG A 138 -30.52 4.95 -11.68
N GLN A 139 -30.91 5.62 -12.76
CA GLN A 139 -30.79 5.08 -14.12
C GLN A 139 -29.31 4.96 -14.56
N ALA A 140 -28.45 5.89 -14.17
CA ALA A 140 -27.01 5.82 -14.44
C ALA A 140 -26.35 4.64 -13.69
N LEU A 141 -26.71 4.45 -12.41
CA LEU A 141 -26.28 3.28 -11.62
C LEU A 141 -26.79 1.98 -12.23
N GLN A 142 -28.06 1.92 -12.63
CA GLN A 142 -28.63 0.72 -13.27
C GLN A 142 -27.91 0.39 -14.58
N ARG A 143 -27.68 1.38 -15.45
CA ARG A 143 -26.86 1.18 -16.66
C ARG A 143 -25.46 0.66 -16.33
N ALA A 144 -24.82 1.17 -15.27
CA ALA A 144 -23.53 0.64 -14.84
C ALA A 144 -23.63 -0.86 -14.50
N TYR A 145 -24.58 -1.29 -13.67
CA TYR A 145 -24.78 -2.71 -13.33
C TYR A 145 -25.11 -3.61 -14.53
N GLU A 146 -25.71 -3.05 -15.58
CA GLU A 146 -26.12 -3.74 -16.81
C GLU A 146 -25.03 -3.74 -17.90
N THR A 147 -24.06 -2.81 -17.84
CA THR A 147 -22.91 -2.80 -18.76
C THR A 147 -22.11 -4.09 -18.64
N VAL A 148 -21.76 -4.67 -19.78
CA VAL A 148 -20.83 -5.80 -19.91
C VAL A 148 -19.84 -5.46 -21.02
N TRP A 149 -18.56 -5.37 -20.69
CA TRP A 149 -17.52 -5.09 -21.67
C TRP A 149 -17.11 -6.36 -22.43
N SER A 150 -16.97 -6.25 -23.75
CA SER A 150 -16.48 -7.31 -24.64
C SER A 150 -15.00 -7.18 -25.00
N ASP A 151 -14.49 -5.94 -25.14
CA ASP A 151 -13.09 -5.65 -25.45
C ASP A 151 -12.31 -5.23 -24.18
N PRO A 152 -11.25 -5.96 -23.79
CA PRO A 152 -10.32 -5.53 -22.75
C PRO A 152 -9.70 -4.15 -23.00
N ILE A 153 -9.46 -3.72 -24.25
CA ILE A 153 -8.83 -2.43 -24.54
C ILE A 153 -9.76 -1.27 -24.14
N GLU A 154 -11.05 -1.37 -24.44
CA GLU A 154 -12.05 -0.37 -24.02
C GLU A 154 -12.23 -0.35 -22.50
N PHE A 155 -12.25 -1.53 -21.86
CA PHE A 155 -12.27 -1.64 -20.40
C PHE A 155 -11.08 -0.93 -19.73
N ARG A 156 -9.87 -1.08 -20.31
CA ARG A 156 -8.65 -0.39 -19.84
C ARG A 156 -8.73 1.13 -19.99
N ARG A 157 -9.37 1.64 -21.06
CA ARG A 157 -9.58 3.09 -21.24
C ARG A 157 -10.57 3.65 -20.21
N ALA A 158 -11.63 2.92 -19.89
CA ALA A 158 -12.56 3.32 -18.82
C ALA A 158 -11.85 3.40 -17.45
N LEU A 159 -11.00 2.43 -17.14
CA LEU A 159 -10.15 2.41 -15.93
C LEU A 159 -9.26 3.65 -15.77
N GLU A 160 -8.69 4.17 -16.85
CA GLU A 160 -7.79 5.34 -16.80
C GLU A 160 -8.53 6.66 -16.52
N THR A 161 -9.85 6.70 -16.71
CA THR A 161 -10.70 7.86 -16.35
C THR A 161 -11.20 7.85 -14.91
N ASP A 162 -10.98 6.76 -14.15
CA ASP A 162 -11.54 6.55 -12.81
C ASP A 162 -10.49 6.59 -11.68
N TYR A 163 -10.86 7.22 -10.56
CA TYR A 163 -10.01 7.34 -9.37
C TYR A 163 -10.03 6.04 -8.53
N PRO A 164 -8.86 5.48 -8.15
CA PRO A 164 -8.80 4.21 -7.40
C PRO A 164 -9.59 4.12 -6.08
N ASN A 165 -9.79 5.21 -5.34
CA ASN A 165 -10.65 5.23 -4.14
C ASN A 165 -12.17 5.09 -4.45
N ARG A 166 -12.58 5.36 -5.69
CA ARG A 166 -13.95 5.29 -6.19
C ARG A 166 -14.20 4.08 -7.09
N LEU A 167 -13.17 3.33 -7.48
CA LEU A 167 -13.31 2.07 -8.20
C LEU A 167 -14.22 1.09 -7.45
N ARG A 168 -15.14 0.48 -8.19
CA ARG A 168 -16.02 -0.59 -7.73
C ARG A 168 -16.06 -1.63 -8.83
N PHE A 169 -15.54 -2.83 -8.57
CA PHE A 169 -15.59 -3.91 -9.56
C PHE A 169 -16.95 -4.59 -9.46
N VAL A 170 -17.79 -4.44 -10.48
CA VAL A 170 -19.01 -5.24 -10.60
C VAL A 170 -18.64 -6.55 -11.28
N LEU A 171 -18.85 -7.66 -10.57
CA LEU A 171 -18.55 -8.99 -11.06
C LEU A 171 -19.76 -9.59 -11.79
N GLU A 172 -19.51 -10.58 -12.63
CA GLU A 172 -20.59 -11.45 -13.12
C GLU A 172 -21.27 -12.15 -11.94
N PRO A 173 -22.60 -12.04 -11.77
CA PRO A 173 -23.30 -12.77 -10.73
C PRO A 173 -23.28 -14.28 -11.03
N PRO A 174 -23.03 -15.13 -10.01
CA PRO A 174 -23.38 -16.54 -10.08
C PRO A 174 -24.88 -16.73 -10.37
N ALA A 175 -25.25 -17.89 -10.92
CA ALA A 175 -26.65 -18.19 -11.22
C ALA A 175 -27.54 -18.04 -9.96
N GLY A 176 -28.61 -17.26 -10.07
CA GLY A 176 -29.54 -16.97 -8.96
C GLY A 176 -29.12 -15.81 -8.04
N VAL A 177 -27.97 -15.17 -8.24
CA VAL A 177 -27.52 -14.03 -7.42
C VAL A 177 -27.96 -12.70 -8.06
N THR A 178 -28.82 -11.95 -7.37
CA THR A 178 -29.19 -10.58 -7.73
C THR A 178 -29.28 -9.70 -6.48
N PRO A 179 -28.76 -8.46 -6.48
CA PRO A 179 -28.00 -7.80 -7.56
C PRO A 179 -26.61 -8.42 -7.79
N ALA A 180 -25.91 -7.96 -8.83
CA ALA A 180 -24.55 -8.41 -9.12
C ALA A 180 -23.57 -8.08 -7.97
N PRO A 181 -22.61 -8.96 -7.64
CA PRO A 181 -21.60 -8.69 -6.61
C PRO A 181 -20.77 -7.45 -6.94
N ILE A 182 -20.50 -6.65 -5.92
CA ILE A 182 -19.65 -5.44 -6.02
C ILE A 182 -18.49 -5.61 -5.06
N GLU A 183 -17.28 -5.52 -5.58
CA GLU A 183 -16.07 -5.52 -4.77
C GLU A 183 -15.44 -4.13 -4.70
N ILE A 184 -14.95 -3.77 -3.51
CA ILE A 184 -14.24 -2.52 -3.26
C ILE A 184 -12.75 -2.86 -3.11
N PRO A 185 -11.84 -2.27 -3.92
CA PRO A 185 -10.41 -2.50 -3.76
C PRO A 185 -9.89 -1.96 -2.43
N ASP A 186 -9.10 -2.76 -1.71
CA ASP A 186 -8.41 -2.38 -0.48
C ASP A 186 -7.01 -3.03 -0.46
N PHE A 187 -6.15 -2.54 -1.34
CA PHE A 187 -4.82 -3.11 -1.60
C PHE A 187 -3.97 -3.14 -0.32
N PRO A 188 -3.57 -4.32 0.19
CA PRO A 188 -2.81 -4.42 1.44
C PRO A 188 -1.54 -3.57 1.42
N ASP A 189 -1.49 -2.55 2.28
CA ASP A 189 -0.40 -1.56 2.36
C ASP A 189 -0.11 -0.80 1.05
N GLY A 190 -1.05 -0.85 0.09
CA GLY A 190 -0.95 -0.27 -1.24
C GLY A 190 -0.42 -1.20 -2.33
N LEU A 191 -0.24 -2.49 -2.03
CA LEU A 191 0.24 -3.48 -3.00
C LEU A 191 -0.95 -4.17 -3.69
N LEU A 192 -1.08 -3.98 -5.00
CA LEU A 192 -1.91 -4.85 -5.82
C LEU A 192 -1.05 -6.02 -6.29
N VAL A 193 -1.41 -7.23 -5.86
CA VAL A 193 -0.66 -8.46 -6.15
C VAL A 193 -1.44 -9.32 -7.13
N ALA A 194 -0.74 -9.86 -8.13
CA ALA A 194 -1.25 -10.87 -9.05
C ALA A 194 -0.35 -12.11 -9.01
N GLY A 195 -0.73 -13.20 -9.66
CA GLY A 195 0.16 -14.36 -9.79
C GLY A 195 -0.48 -15.59 -10.42
N LYS A 196 0.27 -16.22 -11.34
CA LYS A 196 0.00 -17.57 -11.83
C LYS A 196 1.27 -18.19 -12.47
N PRO A 197 2.02 -19.07 -11.77
CA PRO A 197 1.83 -19.50 -10.38
C PRO A 197 2.31 -18.46 -9.36
N THR A 198 3.54 -17.95 -9.51
CA THR A 198 4.22 -17.19 -8.46
C THR A 198 3.59 -15.81 -8.23
N PRO A 199 3.34 -15.39 -6.99
CA PRO A 199 2.87 -14.04 -6.67
C PRO A 199 3.90 -12.96 -7.01
N TYR A 200 3.42 -11.86 -7.59
CA TYR A 200 4.22 -10.67 -7.89
C TYR A 200 3.39 -9.39 -7.69
N VAL A 201 4.07 -8.28 -7.44
CA VAL A 201 3.44 -6.96 -7.37
C VAL A 201 3.07 -6.52 -8.77
N LEU A 202 1.78 -6.35 -9.03
CA LEU A 202 1.25 -5.86 -10.29
C LEU A 202 1.37 -4.33 -10.37
N CYS A 203 0.90 -3.66 -9.33
CA CYS A 203 0.96 -2.21 -9.17
C CYS A 203 1.21 -1.83 -7.70
N VAL A 204 1.81 -0.66 -7.51
CA VAL A 204 1.93 -0.02 -6.20
C VAL A 204 1.16 1.29 -6.18
N LEU A 205 0.35 1.48 -5.15
CA LEU A 205 -0.35 2.73 -4.87
C LEU A 205 0.63 3.83 -4.46
N LYS A 206 0.59 5.01 -5.09
CA LYS A 206 1.43 6.14 -4.69
C LYS A 206 1.14 6.60 -3.26
N GLU A 207 2.18 7.09 -2.59
CA GLU A 207 2.24 7.46 -1.18
C GLU A 207 1.94 6.34 -0.17
N SER A 208 1.72 5.11 -0.63
CA SER A 208 1.41 3.97 0.22
C SER A 208 2.62 3.48 1.03
N ARG A 209 2.39 2.53 1.95
CA ARG A 209 3.49 1.92 2.72
C ARG A 209 4.33 1.00 1.85
N GLY A 210 3.74 0.37 0.83
CA GLY A 210 4.45 -0.39 -0.20
C GLY A 210 5.39 0.50 -1.01
N GLU A 211 4.93 1.63 -1.53
CA GLU A 211 5.80 2.58 -2.25
C GLU A 211 6.94 3.08 -1.36
N LYS A 212 6.60 3.51 -0.14
CA LYS A 212 7.58 4.00 0.86
C LYS A 212 8.56 2.92 1.34
N ALA A 213 8.24 1.63 1.15
CA ALA A 213 9.14 0.51 1.40
C ALA A 213 9.96 0.11 0.16
N GLY A 214 9.75 0.75 -1.00
CA GLY A 214 10.51 0.54 -2.23
C GLY A 214 9.98 -0.54 -3.16
N PHE A 215 8.73 -0.99 -3.00
CA PHE A 215 8.10 -1.93 -3.94
C PHE A 215 7.83 -1.27 -5.30
N ARG A 216 7.83 -2.09 -6.36
CA ARG A 216 7.58 -1.69 -7.75
C ARG A 216 6.75 -2.76 -8.48
N GLY A 217 6.02 -2.35 -9.52
CA GLY A 217 5.40 -3.31 -10.44
C GLY A 217 6.45 -4.24 -11.06
N GLY A 218 6.17 -5.54 -11.08
CA GLY A 218 7.07 -6.60 -11.52
C GLY A 218 7.95 -7.22 -10.43
N ASP A 219 7.89 -6.76 -9.17
CA ASP A 219 8.60 -7.41 -8.05
C ASP A 219 7.99 -8.78 -7.75
N ILE A 220 8.76 -9.86 -7.92
CA ILE A 220 8.35 -11.23 -7.57
C ILE A 220 8.50 -11.42 -6.05
N LEU A 221 7.45 -11.91 -5.39
CA LEU A 221 7.38 -12.05 -3.94
C LEU A 221 7.96 -13.40 -3.52
N LEU A 222 9.11 -13.41 -2.82
CA LEU A 222 9.83 -14.64 -2.47
C LEU A 222 9.61 -15.08 -1.01
N GLN A 223 9.69 -14.14 -0.07
CA GLN A 223 9.55 -14.43 1.36
C GLN A 223 8.82 -13.31 2.11
N VAL A 224 8.09 -13.68 3.16
CA VAL A 224 7.46 -12.77 4.12
C VAL A 224 7.94 -13.17 5.52
N ALA A 225 8.49 -12.22 6.28
CA ALA A 225 9.06 -12.46 7.61
C ALA A 225 10.06 -13.65 7.66
N GLY A 226 10.82 -13.86 6.58
CA GLY A 226 11.78 -14.95 6.43
C GLY A 226 11.18 -16.30 6.01
N GLN A 227 9.86 -16.46 6.03
CA GLN A 227 9.17 -17.65 5.52
C GLN A 227 8.87 -17.53 4.02
N PRO A 228 8.78 -18.63 3.26
CA PRO A 228 8.37 -18.58 1.86
C PRO A 228 7.03 -17.85 1.67
N ALA A 229 6.93 -17.04 0.61
CA ALA A 229 5.70 -16.32 0.26
C ALA A 229 4.56 -17.26 -0.22
N GLY A 230 4.87 -18.51 -0.54
CA GLY A 230 3.94 -19.47 -1.12
C GLY A 230 3.87 -19.42 -2.65
N GLU A 231 3.24 -20.44 -3.24
CA GLU A 231 3.20 -20.65 -4.69
C GLU A 231 1.93 -20.09 -5.36
N THR A 232 1.04 -19.46 -4.59
CA THR A 232 -0.23 -18.89 -5.07
C THR A 232 -0.55 -17.58 -4.36
N VAL A 233 -1.39 -16.74 -4.96
CA VAL A 233 -1.80 -15.44 -4.38
C VAL A 233 -2.50 -15.63 -3.03
N THR A 234 -3.31 -16.69 -2.88
CA THR A 234 -3.98 -17.05 -1.62
C THR A 234 -2.99 -17.47 -0.52
N ALA A 235 -1.94 -18.22 -0.88
CA ALA A 235 -0.88 -18.57 0.08
C ALA A 235 -0.10 -17.33 0.53
N PHE A 236 0.20 -16.42 -0.41
CA PHE A 236 0.83 -15.14 -0.09
C PHE A 236 -0.04 -14.27 0.81
N ASP A 237 -1.33 -14.07 0.53
CA ASP A 237 -2.22 -13.28 1.38
C ASP A 237 -2.29 -13.86 2.80
N THR A 238 -2.36 -15.19 2.92
CA THR A 238 -2.35 -15.87 4.23
C THR A 238 -1.05 -15.57 5.01
N ALA A 239 0.11 -15.75 4.36
CA ALA A 239 1.42 -15.49 4.97
C ALA A 239 1.62 -14.00 5.31
N TYR A 240 1.29 -13.10 4.36
CA TYR A 240 1.38 -11.65 4.49
C TYR A 240 0.48 -11.13 5.60
N SER A 241 -0.80 -11.51 5.60
CA SER A 241 -1.76 -11.10 6.62
C SER A 241 -1.36 -11.58 8.02
N SER A 242 -0.84 -12.81 8.15
CA SER A 242 -0.35 -13.34 9.43
C SER A 242 0.86 -12.55 9.95
N ALA A 243 1.93 -12.46 9.14
CA ALA A 243 3.15 -11.77 9.51
C ALA A 243 2.95 -10.26 9.76
N ARG A 244 2.04 -9.63 9.01
CA ARG A 244 1.63 -8.23 9.23
C ARG A 244 0.93 -8.03 10.56
N ASN A 245 0.03 -8.94 10.94
CA ASN A 245 -0.64 -8.87 12.26
C ASN A 245 0.38 -9.05 13.40
N GLU A 246 1.35 -9.95 13.24
CA GLU A 246 2.43 -10.17 14.20
C GLU A 246 3.33 -8.93 14.35
N ALA A 247 3.77 -8.34 13.22
CA ALA A 247 4.53 -7.09 13.20
C ALA A 247 3.76 -5.93 13.86
N ALA A 248 2.44 -5.82 13.61
CA ALA A 248 1.58 -4.82 14.23
C ALA A 248 1.42 -4.99 15.75
N LYS A 249 1.47 -6.23 16.27
CA LYS A 249 1.50 -6.51 17.72
C LYS A 249 2.85 -6.12 18.33
N LYS A 250 3.95 -6.58 17.71
CA LYS A 250 5.33 -6.36 18.18
C LYS A 250 5.88 -4.96 17.92
N ARG A 251 5.15 -4.13 17.17
CA ARG A 251 5.57 -2.80 16.68
C ARG A 251 6.86 -2.84 15.83
N ASP A 252 7.12 -3.98 15.17
CA ASP A 252 8.29 -4.19 14.30
C ASP A 252 7.96 -3.92 12.81
N VAL A 253 8.99 -3.84 11.98
CA VAL A 253 8.87 -3.76 10.52
C VAL A 253 8.60 -5.14 9.90
N LEU A 254 7.60 -5.20 9.03
CA LEU A 254 7.36 -6.39 8.21
C LEU A 254 8.40 -6.43 7.08
N ARG A 255 9.28 -7.43 7.12
CA ARG A 255 10.32 -7.66 6.11
C ARG A 255 9.79 -8.59 5.01
N VAL A 256 9.91 -8.17 3.76
CA VAL A 256 9.49 -8.95 2.58
C VAL A 256 10.67 -9.05 1.62
N LYS A 257 11.03 -10.27 1.24
CA LYS A 257 12.10 -10.52 0.26
C LYS A 257 11.49 -10.59 -1.14
N VAL A 258 12.02 -9.79 -2.05
CA VAL A 258 11.55 -9.70 -3.43
C VAL A 258 12.68 -10.01 -4.41
N LYS A 259 12.32 -10.41 -5.63
CA LYS A 259 13.21 -10.42 -6.78
C LYS A 259 12.72 -9.35 -7.77
N ARG A 260 13.57 -8.37 -8.05
CA ARG A 260 13.33 -7.30 -9.01
C ARG A 260 13.26 -7.86 -10.44
N SER A 261 12.66 -7.10 -11.36
CA SER A 261 12.67 -7.41 -12.80
C SER A 261 14.09 -7.44 -13.41
N SER A 262 15.07 -6.75 -12.81
CA SER A 262 16.51 -6.85 -13.12
C SER A 262 17.13 -8.21 -12.75
N GLY A 263 16.43 -9.02 -11.95
CA GLY A 263 16.92 -10.27 -11.39
C GLY A 263 17.56 -10.15 -10.00
N GLU A 264 17.81 -8.92 -9.53
CA GLU A 264 18.35 -8.64 -8.20
C GLU A 264 17.39 -9.06 -7.08
N ILE A 265 17.94 -9.45 -5.94
CA ILE A 265 17.16 -9.89 -4.77
C ILE A 265 17.39 -8.93 -3.62
N GLU A 266 16.30 -8.41 -3.05
CA GLU A 266 16.32 -7.37 -2.02
C GLU A 266 15.32 -7.72 -0.90
N THR A 267 15.56 -7.21 0.32
CA THR A 267 14.60 -7.31 1.44
C THR A 267 14.06 -5.92 1.76
N LEU A 268 12.78 -5.71 1.47
CA LEU A 268 12.05 -4.46 1.71
C LEU A 268 11.43 -4.46 3.11
N ALA A 269 11.30 -3.29 3.73
CA ALA A 269 10.84 -3.14 5.11
C ALA A 269 9.61 -2.24 5.20
N ILE A 270 8.44 -2.84 5.40
CA ILE A 270 7.15 -2.15 5.55
C ILE A 270 6.96 -1.78 7.03
N ARG A 271 6.78 -0.48 7.31
CA ARG A 271 6.44 0.01 8.66
C ARG A 271 4.96 -0.21 8.93
N VAL A 272 4.62 -1.27 9.65
CA VAL A 272 3.22 -1.59 9.98
C VAL A 272 2.76 -0.71 11.16
N PRO A 273 1.59 -0.05 11.10
CA PRO A 273 1.06 0.68 12.25
C PRO A 273 0.78 -0.26 13.44
N PRO A 274 0.99 0.17 14.69
CA PRO A 274 0.63 -0.62 15.86
C PRO A 274 -0.87 -0.90 15.88
N ALA A 275 -1.27 -2.10 16.29
CA ALA A 275 -2.67 -2.39 16.54
C ALA A 275 -3.17 -1.60 17.76
N TRP A 276 -4.38 -1.04 17.71
CA TRP A 276 -4.97 -0.25 18.80
C TRP A 276 -5.02 -1.00 20.15
N ASN A 277 -5.10 -2.34 20.10
CA ASN A 277 -5.14 -3.20 21.28
C ASN A 277 -3.75 -3.74 21.70
N SER A 278 -2.63 -3.28 21.10
CA SER A 278 -1.26 -3.75 21.39
C SER A 278 -0.63 -3.17 22.68
N THR A 279 -1.44 -2.71 23.63
CA THR A 279 -1.00 -1.93 24.80
C THR A 279 -1.23 -2.67 26.13
N PHE A 280 -1.60 -3.95 26.09
CA PHE A 280 -2.05 -4.72 27.27
C PHE A 280 -1.45 -6.14 27.38
N GLU A 281 -0.41 -6.47 26.61
CA GLU A 281 0.34 -7.72 26.72
C GLU A 281 1.84 -7.40 26.93
N GLU A 282 2.18 -7.00 28.18
CA GLU A 282 3.54 -7.03 28.76
C GLU A 282 3.56 -8.03 29.93
#